data_AF-W7KV98-F1
#
_entry.id   AF-W7KV98-F1
#
_cell.length_a   1.000
_cell.length_b   1.000
_cell.length_c   1.000
_cell.angle_alpha   90.00
_cell.angle_beta   90.00
_cell.angle_gamma   90.00
#
_symmetry.space_group_name_H-M   'P 1'
#
loop_
_entity.id
_entity.type
_entity.pdbx_description
1 polymer ?
#
loop_
_entity_poly.entity_id
_entity_poly.type
_entity_poly.pdbx_seq_one_letter_code
_entity_poly.pdbx_strand_id
1 'polypeptide(L)'
;MTIVVSPSAFGKLREIIEKFKGEKVIITTYGVSYALENKIDIDFALDLGVKVRAYSHKPSKISNLSIYESEALLVAKDIEAVLVVGDEKVKEEAEKMGVKTILV
;
A
#
# COMPACT_ATOMS: atom_id res chain seq x y z
N MET A 1 14.81 -2.65 -3.69
CA MET A 1 13.53 -3.35 -3.44
C MET A 1 12.37 -2.39 -3.72
N THR A 2 11.24 -2.89 -4.20
CA THR A 2 10.02 -2.08 -4.33
C THR A 2 9.09 -2.43 -3.19
N ILE A 3 8.62 -1.41 -2.48
CA ILE A 3 7.68 -1.52 -1.37
C ILE A 3 6.36 -0.88 -1.79
N VAL A 4 5.26 -1.57 -1.57
CA VAL A 4 3.91 -0.99 -1.68
C VAL A 4 3.32 -0.92 -0.28
N VAL A 5 2.80 0.24 0.10
CA VAL A 5 2.17 0.43 1.42
C VAL A 5 0.65 0.34 1.26
N SER A 6 0.04 -0.57 2.00
CA SER A 6 -1.41 -0.72 2.02
C SER A 6 -2.06 0.33 2.95
N PRO A 7 -3.28 0.78 2.66
CA PRO A 7 -3.98 1.80 3.45
C PRO A 7 -4.07 1.48 4.95
N SER A 8 -4.23 0.20 5.32
CA SER A 8 -4.25 -0.26 6.71
C SER A 8 -2.99 0.08 7.49
N ALA A 9 -1.85 0.27 6.80
CA ALA A 9 -0.57 0.64 7.40
C ALA A 9 -0.36 2.16 7.50
N PHE A 10 -1.28 2.99 6.98
CA PHE A 10 -1.05 4.43 6.87
C PHE A 10 -0.95 5.15 8.22
N GLY A 11 -1.51 4.58 9.29
CA GLY A 11 -1.32 5.08 10.65
C GLY A 11 0.16 5.12 11.09
N LYS A 12 1.03 4.34 10.46
CA LYS A 12 2.48 4.29 10.69
C LYS A 12 3.29 4.73 9.48
N LEU A 13 2.69 5.47 8.55
CA LEU A 13 3.30 5.79 7.26
C LEU A 13 4.67 6.47 7.40
N ARG A 14 4.82 7.39 8.35
CA ARG A 14 6.10 8.05 8.62
C ARG A 14 7.19 7.06 9.03
N GLU A 15 6.89 6.18 9.98
CA GLU A 15 7.82 5.13 10.44
C GLU A 15 8.21 4.18 9.31
N ILE A 16 7.25 3.83 8.45
CA ILE A 16 7.48 2.96 7.29
C ILE A 16 8.43 3.64 6.30
N ILE A 17 8.21 4.90 5.95
CA ILE A 17 9.05 5.64 5.00
C ILE A 17 10.47 5.79 5.54
N GLU A 18 10.62 6.10 6.83
CA GLU A 18 11.94 6.19 7.47
C GLU A 18 12.65 4.83 7.50
N LYS A 19 11.94 3.75 7.84
CA LYS A 19 12.47 2.39 7.87
C LYS A 19 12.94 1.91 6.51
N PHE A 20 12.25 2.29 5.43
CA PHE A 20 12.58 1.93 4.05
C PHE A 20 13.26 3.07 3.29
N LYS A 21 13.94 3.99 3.98
CA LYS A 21 14.65 5.09 3.35
C LYS A 21 15.69 4.57 2.36
N GLY A 22 15.62 5.05 1.12
CA GLY A 22 16.48 4.61 0.01
C GLY A 22 15.87 3.51 -0.86
N GLU A 23 14.76 2.91 -0.44
CA GLU A 23 13.98 1.98 -1.26
C GLU A 23 12.90 2.69 -2.08
N LYS A 24 12.38 2.01 -3.11
CA LYS A 24 11.28 2.54 -3.91
C LYS A 24 9.95 2.27 -3.21
N VAL A 25 9.48 3.25 -2.44
CA VAL A 25 8.17 3.20 -1.77
C VAL A 25 7.07 3.71 -2.70
N ILE A 26 5.98 2.94 -2.76
CA ILE A 26 4.82 3.19 -3.60
C ILE A 26 3.56 3.19 -2.74
N ILE A 27 2.67 4.14 -3.00
CA ILE A 27 1.28 4.13 -2.57
C ILE A 27 0.38 4.10 -3.80
N THR A 28 -0.88 3.74 -3.63
CA THR A 28 -1.82 3.68 -4.75
C THR A 28 -2.79 4.84 -4.76
N THR A 29 -3.48 5.05 -5.88
CA THR A 29 -4.45 6.16 -6.04
C THR A 29 -5.59 6.07 -5.04
N TYR A 30 -6.18 4.88 -4.88
CA TYR A 30 -7.18 4.63 -3.87
C TYR A 30 -6.56 4.76 -2.46
N GLY A 31 -5.30 4.38 -2.27
CA GLY A 31 -4.57 4.68 -1.03
C GLY A 31 -4.56 6.19 -0.73
N VAL A 32 -4.21 7.04 -1.70
CA VAL A 32 -4.26 8.50 -1.55
C VAL A 32 -5.68 8.97 -1.20
N SER A 33 -6.71 8.48 -1.90
CA SER A 33 -8.10 8.81 -1.56
C SER A 33 -8.46 8.43 -0.12
N TYR A 34 -8.05 7.24 0.33
CA TYR A 34 -8.25 6.80 1.71
C TYR A 34 -7.56 7.74 2.71
N ALA A 35 -6.32 8.15 2.44
CA ALA A 35 -5.59 9.09 3.29
C ALA A 35 -6.33 10.44 3.41
N LEU A 36 -6.81 10.98 2.29
CA LEU A 36 -7.56 12.23 2.26
C LEU A 36 -8.89 12.14 3.02
N GLU A 37 -9.65 11.04 2.83
CA GLU A 37 -10.91 10.78 3.55
C GLU A 37 -10.70 10.67 5.06
N ASN A 38 -9.57 10.11 5.49
CA ASN A 38 -9.23 9.88 6.90
C ASN A 38 -8.31 10.94 7.52
N LYS A 39 -8.05 12.04 6.80
CA LYS A 39 -7.19 13.16 7.27
C LYS A 39 -5.77 12.71 7.66
N ILE A 40 -5.22 11.74 6.93
CA ILE A 40 -3.84 11.29 7.07
C ILE A 40 -2.95 12.19 6.21
N ASP A 41 -1.86 12.69 6.79
CA ASP A 41 -0.85 13.51 6.09
C ASP A 41 -0.08 12.65 5.07
N ILE A 42 -0.60 12.62 3.84
CA ILE A 42 0.02 11.95 2.71
C ILE A 42 1.03 12.84 2.00
N ASP A 43 0.92 14.16 2.14
CA ASP A 43 1.79 15.14 1.49
C ASP A 43 3.23 14.96 1.96
N PHE A 44 3.43 14.73 3.27
CA PHE A 44 4.74 14.35 3.81
C PHE A 44 5.39 13.16 3.09
N ALA A 45 4.60 12.14 2.73
CA ALA A 45 5.12 10.99 2.02
C ALA A 45 5.53 11.34 0.59
N LEU A 46 4.72 12.15 -0.10
CA LEU A 46 4.98 12.60 -1.45
C LEU A 46 6.24 13.49 -1.52
N ASP A 47 6.41 14.39 -0.56
CA ASP A 47 7.59 15.26 -0.43
C ASP A 47 8.88 14.46 -0.23
N LEU A 48 8.80 13.30 0.43
CA LEU A 48 9.92 12.38 0.61
C LEU A 48 10.17 11.45 -0.59
N GLY A 49 9.45 11.64 -1.69
CA GLY A 49 9.67 10.91 -2.95
C GLY A 49 8.92 9.58 -3.05
N VAL A 50 7.92 9.34 -2.20
CA VAL A 50 6.99 8.21 -2.37
C VAL A 50 6.24 8.40 -3.69
N LYS A 51 6.19 7.35 -4.50
CA LYS A 51 5.52 7.40 -5.81
C LYS A 51 4.09 6.91 -5.71
N VAL A 52 3.18 7.59 -6.40
CA VAL A 52 1.82 7.09 -6.58
C VAL A 52 1.78 6.20 -7.82
N ARG A 53 1.20 5.00 -7.71
CA ARG A 53 0.95 4.10 -8.84
C ARG A 53 -0.52 3.72 -8.92
N ALA A 54 -1.08 3.87 -10.11
CA ALA A 54 -2.49 3.64 -10.40
C ALA A 54 -2.66 2.50 -11.39
N TYR A 55 -3.80 1.80 -11.32
CA TYR A 55 -4.30 1.06 -12.47
C TYR A 55 -5.00 2.00 -13.45
N SER A 56 -4.84 1.74 -14.75
CA SER A 56 -5.57 2.45 -15.81
C SER A 56 -7.07 2.13 -15.81
N HIS A 57 -7.46 1.00 -15.22
CA HIS A 57 -8.85 0.59 -15.06
C HIS A 57 -9.20 0.42 -13.59
N LYS A 58 -10.50 0.42 -13.27
CA LYS A 58 -10.95 0.21 -11.89
C LYS A 58 -10.42 -1.15 -11.40
N PRO A 59 -9.64 -1.18 -10.31
CA PRO A 59 -9.08 -2.42 -9.79
C PRO A 59 -10.21 -3.34 -9.33
N SER A 60 -10.02 -4.64 -9.54
CA SER A 60 -10.95 -5.65 -9.05
C SER A 60 -10.90 -5.69 -7.52
N LYS A 61 -12.07 -5.77 -6.88
CA LYS A 61 -12.15 -6.02 -5.44
C LYS A 61 -11.71 -7.46 -5.17
N ILE A 62 -10.80 -7.65 -4.22
CA ILE A 62 -10.32 -8.97 -3.82
C ILE A 62 -11.10 -9.42 -2.59
N SER A 63 -11.81 -10.54 -2.72
CA SER A 63 -12.52 -11.19 -1.61
C SER A 63 -13.35 -10.18 -0.78
N ASN A 64 -13.13 -10.12 0.53
CA ASN A 64 -13.78 -9.19 1.45
C ASN A 64 -12.96 -7.92 1.74
N LEU A 65 -11.84 -7.70 1.04
CA LEU A 65 -11.01 -6.51 1.25
C LEU A 65 -11.69 -5.25 0.69
N SER A 66 -11.38 -4.10 1.26
CA SER A 66 -11.82 -2.82 0.69
C SER A 66 -11.21 -2.59 -0.70
N ILE A 67 -11.76 -1.66 -1.47
CA ILE A 67 -11.17 -1.31 -2.78
C ILE A 67 -9.78 -0.70 -2.61
N TYR A 68 -9.55 0.03 -1.52
CA TYR A 68 -8.27 0.65 -1.19
C TYR A 68 -7.20 -0.41 -0.95
N GLU A 69 -7.49 -1.44 -0.15
CA GLU A 69 -6.58 -2.57 0.10
C GLU A 69 -6.38 -3.42 -1.15
N SER A 70 -7.46 -3.65 -1.91
CA SER A 70 -7.41 -4.47 -3.12
C SER A 70 -6.47 -3.86 -4.17
N GLU A 71 -6.50 -2.55 -4.37
CA GLU A 71 -5.58 -1.88 -5.30
C GLU A 71 -4.12 -2.05 -4.86
N ALA A 72 -3.82 -1.81 -3.58
CA ALA A 72 -2.46 -1.93 -3.06
C ALA A 72 -1.91 -3.37 -3.23
N LEU A 73 -2.72 -4.38 -2.93
CA LEU A 73 -2.36 -5.78 -3.10
C LEU A 73 -2.11 -6.10 -4.59
N LEU A 74 -3.03 -5.71 -5.48
CA LEU A 74 -2.88 -5.95 -6.92
C LEU A 74 -1.61 -5.28 -7.46
N VAL A 75 -1.38 -4.00 -7.12
CA VAL A 75 -0.16 -3.29 -7.53
C VAL A 75 1.08 -4.00 -7.02
N ALA A 76 1.09 -4.48 -5.77
CA ALA A 76 2.22 -5.21 -5.21
C ALA A 76 2.49 -6.52 -5.95
N LYS A 77 1.43 -7.26 -6.29
CA LYS A 77 1.51 -8.50 -7.05
C LYS A 77 2.09 -8.28 -8.45
N ASP A 78 1.54 -7.32 -9.20
CA ASP A 78 1.90 -7.12 -10.61
C ASP A 78 3.34 -6.62 -10.80
N ILE A 79 3.92 -6.01 -9.77
CA ILE A 79 5.28 -5.45 -9.82
C ILE A 79 6.27 -6.25 -8.96
N GLU A 80 5.83 -7.39 -8.43
CA GLU A 80 6.60 -8.28 -7.54
C GLU A 80 7.21 -7.52 -6.34
N ALA A 81 6.44 -6.59 -5.78
CA ALA A 81 6.84 -5.82 -4.60
C ALA A 81 6.48 -6.51 -3.29
N VAL A 82 7.14 -6.08 -2.22
CA VAL A 82 6.73 -6.42 -0.85
C VAL A 82 5.59 -5.47 -0.44
N LEU A 83 4.51 -6.04 0.11
CA LEU A 83 3.36 -5.30 0.61
C LEU A 83 3.48 -5.07 2.13
N VAL A 84 3.54 -3.81 2.55
CA VAL A 84 3.48 -3.45 3.97
C VAL A 84 2.02 -3.25 4.37
N VAL A 85 1.57 -3.94 5.41
CA VAL A 85 0.16 -4.02 5.84
C VAL A 85 0.04 -3.78 7.35
N GLY A 86 -1.07 -3.19 7.79
CA GLY A 86 -1.41 -3.01 9.21
C GLY A 86 -2.53 -3.95 9.70
N ASP A 87 -3.16 -4.71 8.79
CA ASP A 87 -4.26 -5.64 9.09
C ASP A 87 -3.88 -7.09 8.73
N GLU A 88 -4.03 -8.00 9.69
CA GLU A 88 -3.81 -9.45 9.53
C GLU A 88 -4.63 -10.05 8.38
N LYS A 89 -5.87 -9.59 8.17
CA LYS A 89 -6.72 -10.12 7.08
C LYS A 89 -6.17 -9.76 5.70
N VAL A 90 -5.61 -8.56 5.56
CA VAL A 90 -4.95 -8.13 4.30
C VAL A 90 -3.69 -8.96 4.07
N LYS A 91 -2.92 -9.19 5.14
CA LYS A 91 -1.73 -10.05 5.11
C LYS A 91 -2.03 -11.46 4.62
N GLU A 92 -3.00 -12.13 5.26
CA GLU A 92 -3.39 -13.49 4.90
C GLU A 92 -3.79 -13.60 3.44
N GLU A 93 -4.57 -12.64 2.94
CA GLU A 93 -5.04 -12.67 1.56
C GLU A 93 -3.94 -12.36 0.54
N ALA A 94 -3.04 -11.45 0.88
CA ALA A 94 -1.85 -11.17 0.07
C ALA A 94 -0.93 -12.40 -0.03
N GLU A 95 -0.69 -13.09 1.08
CA GLU A 95 0.14 -14.31 1.12
C GLU A 95 -0.48 -15.46 0.32
N LYS A 96 -1.81 -15.66 0.40
CA LYS A 96 -2.52 -16.63 -0.46
C LYS A 96 -2.35 -16.33 -1.95
N MET A 97 -2.16 -15.06 -2.31
CA MET A 97 -1.92 -14.62 -3.69
C MET A 97 -0.44 -14.63 -4.09
N GLY A 98 0.46 -15.10 -3.21
CA GLY A 98 1.90 -15.20 -3.46
C GLY A 98 2.67 -13.89 -3.27
N VAL A 99 2.06 -12.88 -2.64
CA VAL A 99 2.71 -11.58 -2.36
C VAL A 99 3.44 -11.66 -1.03
N LYS A 100 4.70 -11.23 -0.99
CA LYS A 100 5.47 -11.12 0.26
C LYS A 100 4.94 -9.95 1.09
N THR A 101 4.73 -10.15 2.38
CA THR A 101 4.16 -9.13 3.26
C THR A 101 5.08 -8.77 4.42
N ILE A 102 4.89 -7.56 4.96
CA ILE A 102 5.44 -7.13 6.24
C ILE A 102 4.30 -6.53 7.04
N LEU A 103 3.99 -7.11 8.20
CA LEU A 103 3.02 -6.57 9.15
C LEU A 103 3.67 -5.48 10.00
N VAL A 104 2.97 -4.35 10.19
CA VAL A 104 3.43 -3.21 11.01
C VAL A 104 2.40 -2.75 12.01
#